data_AF-A0A1F3VEX2-F1
#
_entry.id   AF-A0A1F3VEX2-F1
#
_cell.length_a   1.000
_cell.length_b   1.000
_cell.length_c   1.000
_cell.angle_alpha   90.00
_cell.angle_beta   90.00
_cell.angle_gamma   90.00
#
_symmetry.space_group_name_H-M   'P 1'
#
loop_
_entity.id
_entity.type
_entity.pdbx_description
1 polymer ?
#
loop_
_entity_poly.entity_id
_entity_poly.type
_entity_poly.pdbx_seq_one_letter_code
_entity_poly.pdbx_strand_id
1 'polypeptide(L)'
;MIFPSLFVGSDVGILSQTVAFVVLVFSYLLYSWKNLAVFFSITFLLLFSARTVFSVGMIPGACGTLCMAQMRTYGAPMGGTPLYPYPSVYPSYMNNTSWMMPPSPYRPSWMNDCIECNMLRPPSYYDGSSGWWPSYGYRNYNNFSYPGAWNSGGIDGGAYPGHGPFVAGKPNVYFSGRPGQEINFKITFAEDANLLAAIPAAVESGHQLRFLENQRLKVEGVEYPYMFYDYRLGMEALQSIKGFCVERNELMPRLESILYRLDFRQNEVNDFKEYWSVKMPPSKEYCVYPQVDRELKKIAEFAITPVPSKITRLLFIILTKESSGNQQLGKFAQRPTESWNYPISERQIASIDGQEGFEVREWGVGFFAVN
;
A
#
# COMPACT_ATOMS: atom_id res chain seq x y z
N MET A 1 -35.10 -39.34 -14.45
CA MET A 1 -34.60 -38.22 -13.62
C MET A 1 -33.19 -38.56 -13.19
N ILE A 2 -32.25 -37.71 -13.60
CA ILE A 2 -30.81 -37.77 -13.30
C ILE A 2 -30.56 -36.76 -12.19
N PHE A 3 -29.82 -37.15 -11.15
CA PHE A 3 -28.89 -36.32 -10.35
C PHE A 3 -28.06 -37.27 -9.45
N PRO A 4 -26.85 -36.89 -9.02
CA PRO A 4 -25.66 -37.64 -9.38
C PRO A 4 -24.89 -38.21 -8.19
N SER A 5 -23.99 -39.13 -8.53
CA SER A 5 -22.92 -39.69 -7.72
C SER A 5 -21.96 -38.63 -7.17
N LEU A 6 -21.79 -38.60 -5.85
CA LEU A 6 -20.63 -37.99 -5.18
C LEU A 6 -19.47 -39.01 -5.20
N PHE A 7 -18.50 -38.76 -6.07
CA PHE A 7 -17.17 -39.39 -5.98
C PHE A 7 -16.34 -38.62 -4.95
N VAL A 8 -15.93 -39.31 -3.89
CA VAL A 8 -14.88 -38.85 -2.96
C VAL A 8 -13.79 -39.93 -2.96
N GLY A 9 -12.54 -39.50 -3.15
CA GLY A 9 -11.37 -40.37 -3.33
C GLY A 9 -11.13 -41.36 -2.18
N SER A 10 -10.62 -42.54 -2.53
CA SER A 10 -10.64 -43.77 -1.76
C SER A 10 -9.74 -43.82 -0.52
N ASP A 11 -8.87 -42.84 -0.28
CA ASP A 11 -7.79 -43.05 0.69
C ASP A 11 -7.97 -42.26 2.02
N VAL A 12 -9.07 -41.52 2.16
CA VAL A 12 -9.47 -40.85 3.42
C VAL A 12 -10.85 -41.31 3.92
N GLY A 13 -11.54 -42.14 3.12
CA GLY A 13 -12.92 -42.55 3.38
C GLY A 13 -13.05 -43.62 4.47
N ILE A 14 -12.12 -44.58 4.53
CA ILE A 14 -12.27 -45.72 5.44
C ILE A 14 -12.03 -45.29 6.90
N LEU A 15 -11.05 -44.41 7.15
CA LEU A 15 -10.75 -43.93 8.51
C LEU A 15 -11.84 -42.98 9.02
N SER A 16 -12.40 -42.12 8.16
CA SER A 16 -13.47 -41.19 8.58
C SER A 16 -14.80 -41.93 8.81
N GLN A 17 -15.10 -42.96 8.01
CA GLN A 17 -16.30 -43.78 8.19
C GLN A 17 -16.22 -44.68 9.43
N THR A 18 -15.03 -45.21 9.79
CA THR A 18 -14.88 -45.97 11.04
C THR A 18 -14.99 -45.07 12.27
N VAL A 19 -14.43 -43.86 12.25
CA VAL A 19 -14.58 -42.92 13.38
C VAL A 19 -16.03 -42.47 13.54
N ALA A 20 -16.73 -42.18 12.44
CA ALA A 20 -18.16 -41.82 12.50
C ALA A 20 -19.02 -42.96 13.07
N PHE A 21 -18.72 -44.21 12.69
CA PHE A 21 -19.45 -45.38 13.19
C PHE A 21 -19.16 -45.64 14.68
N VAL A 22 -17.91 -45.51 15.12
CA VAL A 22 -17.53 -45.63 16.54
C VAL A 22 -18.19 -44.53 17.38
N VAL A 23 -18.25 -43.29 16.89
CA VAL A 23 -18.92 -42.18 17.58
C VAL A 23 -20.43 -42.40 17.67
N LEU A 24 -21.07 -42.93 16.62
CA LEU A 24 -22.50 -43.23 16.64
C LEU A 24 -22.84 -44.40 17.58
N VAL A 25 -22.03 -45.46 17.58
CA VAL A 25 -22.21 -46.59 18.50
C VAL A 25 -21.95 -46.15 19.94
N PHE A 26 -20.90 -45.36 20.19
CA PHE A 26 -20.61 -44.81 21.52
C PHE A 26 -21.71 -43.84 21.99
N SER A 27 -22.23 -42.99 21.10
CA SER A 27 -23.34 -42.08 21.40
C SER A 27 -24.65 -42.83 21.66
N TYR A 28 -24.91 -43.93 20.94
CA TYR A 28 -26.08 -44.80 21.16
C TYR A 28 -25.97 -45.59 22.47
N LEU A 29 -24.77 -46.07 22.81
CA LEU A 29 -24.49 -46.74 24.08
C LEU A 29 -24.56 -45.78 25.27
N LEU A 30 -24.12 -44.53 25.11
CA LEU A 30 -24.30 -43.46 26.10
C LEU A 30 -25.77 -43.02 26.24
N TYR A 31 -26.52 -43.00 25.13
CA TYR A 31 -27.95 -42.68 25.10
C TYR A 31 -28.79 -43.73 25.84
N SER A 32 -28.44 -45.01 25.72
CA SER A 32 -29.18 -46.13 26.31
C SER A 32 -29.14 -46.17 27.85
N TRP A 33 -28.17 -45.51 28.51
CA TRP A 33 -27.86 -45.86 29.90
C TRP A 33 -28.01 -44.79 30.98
N LYS A 34 -28.41 -43.56 30.66
CA LYS A 34 -28.96 -42.51 31.55
C LYS A 34 -28.72 -41.16 30.90
N ASN A 35 -29.74 -40.31 30.95
CA ASN A 35 -29.68 -38.83 30.88
C ASN A 35 -30.41 -38.20 29.70
N LEU A 36 -31.74 -38.21 29.79
CA LEU A 36 -32.58 -37.19 29.13
C LEU A 36 -32.08 -35.77 29.48
N ALA A 37 -31.57 -35.56 30.70
CA ALA A 37 -31.05 -34.27 31.16
C ALA A 37 -29.77 -33.82 30.41
N VAL A 38 -28.89 -34.74 30.02
CA VAL A 38 -27.66 -34.38 29.28
C VAL A 38 -28.00 -34.01 27.85
N PHE A 39 -28.98 -34.70 27.23
CA PHE A 39 -29.48 -34.32 25.91
C PHE A 39 -30.09 -32.91 25.91
N PHE A 40 -30.91 -32.57 26.91
CA PHE A 40 -31.45 -31.21 27.03
C PHE A 40 -30.36 -30.17 27.30
N SER A 41 -29.38 -30.45 28.16
CA SER A 41 -28.27 -29.52 28.43
C SER A 41 -27.39 -29.28 27.20
N ILE A 42 -27.07 -30.31 26.43
CA ILE A 42 -26.28 -30.18 25.20
C ILE A 42 -27.08 -29.43 24.12
N THR A 43 -28.37 -29.74 23.97
CA THR A 43 -29.23 -29.05 23.00
C THR A 43 -29.40 -27.57 23.37
N PHE A 44 -29.55 -27.27 24.65
CA PHE A 44 -29.63 -25.89 25.15
C PHE A 44 -28.31 -25.13 24.93
N LEU A 45 -27.15 -25.75 25.19
CA LEU A 45 -25.83 -25.17 24.92
C LEU A 45 -25.59 -24.90 23.43
N LEU A 46 -26.05 -25.81 22.55
CA LEU A 46 -25.95 -25.64 21.09
C LEU A 46 -26.88 -24.54 20.56
N LEU A 47 -28.09 -24.41 21.11
CA LEU A 47 -29.00 -23.32 20.74
C LEU A 47 -28.53 -21.96 21.27
N PHE A 48 -27.89 -21.93 22.44
CA PHE A 48 -27.33 -20.71 23.02
C PHE A 48 -26.06 -20.26 22.27
N SER A 49 -25.19 -21.21 21.88
CA SER A 49 -24.01 -20.91 21.05
C SER A 49 -24.38 -20.50 19.63
N ALA A 50 -25.42 -21.09 19.03
CA ALA A 50 -25.93 -20.63 17.73
C ALA A 50 -26.46 -19.18 17.80
N ARG A 51 -27.10 -18.78 18.90
CA ARG A 51 -27.57 -17.39 19.07
C ARG A 51 -26.44 -16.39 19.29
N THR A 52 -25.35 -16.75 19.96
CA THR A 52 -24.19 -15.86 20.13
C THR A 52 -23.36 -15.75 18.85
N VAL A 53 -23.22 -16.83 18.07
CA VAL A 53 -22.54 -16.79 16.76
C VAL A 53 -23.30 -15.91 15.75
N PHE A 54 -24.64 -15.93 15.77
CA PHE A 54 -25.44 -15.07 14.89
C PHE A 54 -25.54 -13.60 15.37
N SER A 55 -25.35 -13.32 16.67
CA SER A 55 -25.38 -11.93 17.18
C SER A 55 -24.02 -11.22 17.12
N VAL A 56 -22.90 -11.95 17.06
CA VAL A 56 -21.58 -11.36 16.80
C VAL A 56 -21.38 -11.04 15.31
N GLY A 57 -22.07 -11.73 14.41
CA GLY A 57 -22.01 -11.50 12.96
C GLY A 57 -22.72 -10.24 12.45
N MET A 58 -23.46 -9.50 13.29
CA MET A 58 -24.20 -8.29 12.88
C MET A 58 -23.75 -7.00 13.57
N ILE A 59 -22.64 -7.01 14.32
CA ILE A 59 -22.06 -5.78 14.87
C ILE A 59 -21.09 -5.19 13.83
N PRO A 60 -21.26 -3.93 13.39
CA PRO A 60 -20.26 -3.24 12.58
C PRO A 60 -18.93 -3.20 13.35
N GLY A 61 -17.92 -3.95 12.90
CA GLY A 61 -16.57 -3.96 13.49
C GLY A 61 -16.04 -5.31 14.00
N ALA A 62 -16.78 -6.43 13.94
CA ALA A 62 -16.33 -7.70 14.51
C ALA A 62 -15.40 -8.58 13.62
N CYS A 63 -14.87 -8.07 12.49
CA CYS A 63 -13.93 -8.80 11.61
C CYS A 63 -12.46 -8.76 12.08
N GLY A 64 -12.20 -8.87 13.38
CA GLY A 64 -10.89 -8.51 13.97
C GLY A 64 -9.76 -9.55 13.88
N THR A 65 -10.04 -10.84 13.75
CA THR A 65 -8.98 -11.87 13.92
C THR A 65 -8.79 -12.83 12.74
N LEU A 66 -9.83 -13.10 11.94
CA LEU A 66 -9.70 -13.96 10.75
C LEU A 66 -9.06 -13.25 9.54
N CYS A 67 -9.19 -11.92 9.42
CA CYS A 67 -8.52 -11.16 8.35
C CYS A 67 -6.99 -11.05 8.53
N MET A 68 -6.48 -11.10 9.77
CA MET A 68 -5.04 -11.01 10.03
C MET A 68 -4.29 -12.30 9.66
N ALA A 69 -4.96 -13.45 9.62
CA ALA A 69 -4.35 -14.72 9.24
C ALA A 69 -4.06 -14.82 7.73
N GLN A 70 -4.80 -14.10 6.88
CA GLN A 70 -4.56 -14.08 5.43
C GLN A 70 -3.40 -13.19 4.99
N MET A 71 -2.91 -12.27 5.83
CA MET A 71 -1.73 -11.46 5.46
C MET A 71 -0.42 -12.24 5.50
N ARG A 72 -0.34 -13.35 6.27
CA ARG A 72 0.88 -14.18 6.35
C ARG A 72 1.10 -15.11 5.15
N THR A 73 0.11 -15.25 4.26
CA THR A 73 0.18 -16.20 3.13
C THR A 73 0.54 -15.55 1.79
N TYR A 74 0.68 -14.22 1.72
CA TYR A 74 1.01 -13.51 0.47
C TYR A 74 2.51 -13.47 0.12
N GLY A 75 3.35 -14.32 0.74
CA GLY A 75 4.79 -14.36 0.47
C GLY A 75 5.46 -15.74 0.53
N ALA A 76 4.72 -16.83 0.74
CA ALA A 76 5.34 -18.16 0.75
C ALA A 76 5.42 -18.73 -0.68
N PRO A 77 6.59 -19.17 -1.17
CA PRO A 77 6.70 -19.77 -2.48
C PRO A 77 6.14 -21.19 -2.42
N MET A 78 4.90 -21.38 -2.86
CA MET A 78 4.49 -22.71 -3.34
C MET A 78 5.09 -22.88 -4.73
N GLY A 79 6.05 -23.80 -4.81
CA GLY A 79 6.78 -24.13 -6.02
C GLY A 79 5.84 -24.48 -7.18
N GLY A 80 6.08 -23.83 -8.31
CA GLY A 80 5.34 -24.02 -9.55
C GLY A 80 5.10 -22.69 -10.24
N THR A 81 6.13 -22.17 -10.90
CA THR A 81 6.10 -21.10 -11.94
C THR A 81 5.14 -19.91 -11.71
N PRO A 82 5.63 -18.68 -11.47
CA PRO A 82 4.76 -17.52 -11.45
C PRO A 82 4.26 -17.20 -12.87
N LEU A 83 3.02 -17.57 -13.16
CA LEU A 83 2.24 -17.02 -14.28
C LEU A 83 1.69 -15.65 -13.85
N TYR A 84 2.54 -14.65 -13.82
CA TYR A 84 2.12 -13.26 -13.99
C TYR A 84 3.01 -12.63 -15.05
N PRO A 85 2.53 -12.50 -16.31
CA PRO A 85 3.23 -11.65 -17.25
C PRO A 85 3.11 -10.21 -16.77
N TYR A 86 4.25 -9.61 -16.40
CA TYR A 86 4.40 -8.16 -16.47
C TYR A 86 3.87 -7.69 -17.84
N PRO A 87 2.98 -6.69 -17.93
CA PRO A 87 2.59 -6.17 -19.23
C PRO A 87 3.80 -5.46 -19.82
N SER A 88 4.47 -6.12 -20.76
CA SER A 88 5.40 -5.49 -21.67
C SER A 88 4.66 -4.45 -22.49
N VAL A 89 5.10 -3.20 -22.35
CA VAL A 89 5.11 -2.11 -23.36
C VAL A 89 4.03 -2.23 -24.44
N TYR A 90 2.95 -1.45 -24.33
CA TYR A 90 2.07 -1.15 -25.48
C TYR A 90 2.06 0.34 -25.79
N PRO A 91 1.96 0.73 -27.08
CA PRO A 91 2.22 2.08 -27.54
C PRO A 91 1.06 3.03 -27.22
N SER A 92 1.44 4.26 -26.91
CA SER A 92 0.62 5.44 -26.72
C SER A 92 -0.29 5.76 -27.92
N TYR A 93 -1.52 5.27 -27.92
CA TYR A 93 -2.63 5.86 -28.69
C TYR A 93 -3.95 5.48 -28.03
N MET A 94 -4.44 6.30 -27.10
CA MET A 94 -5.86 6.64 -27.02
C MET A 94 -6.01 7.97 -26.30
N ASN A 95 -6.50 8.95 -27.07
CA ASN A 95 -6.80 10.29 -26.64
C ASN A 95 -7.97 10.29 -25.64
N ASN A 96 -7.82 11.18 -24.67
CA ASN A 96 -8.85 11.80 -23.85
C ASN A 96 -10.16 12.06 -24.64
N THR A 97 -11.22 11.29 -24.40
CA THR A 97 -12.61 11.74 -24.55
C THR A 97 -13.55 10.99 -23.61
N SER A 98 -14.08 11.73 -22.65
CA SER A 98 -15.25 11.40 -21.85
C SER A 98 -16.52 11.60 -22.66
N TRP A 99 -16.86 10.68 -23.56
CA TRP A 99 -18.21 10.56 -24.13
C TRP A 99 -18.52 9.09 -24.41
N MET A 100 -19.59 8.59 -23.80
CA MET A 100 -20.19 7.30 -24.15
C MET A 100 -20.57 7.33 -25.64
N MET A 101 -19.79 6.65 -26.50
CA MET A 101 -20.27 6.35 -27.84
C MET A 101 -21.30 5.22 -27.76
N PRO A 102 -22.44 5.30 -28.49
CA PRO A 102 -23.30 4.14 -28.68
C PRO A 102 -22.50 3.04 -29.39
N PRO A 103 -22.81 1.76 -29.13
CA PRO A 103 -22.06 0.65 -29.71
C PRO A 103 -22.13 0.72 -31.25
N SER A 104 -20.95 0.74 -31.88
CA SER A 104 -20.82 0.63 -33.33
C SER A 104 -21.57 -0.63 -33.82
N PRO A 105 -22.38 -0.54 -34.89
CA PRO A 105 -23.10 -1.69 -35.45
C PRO A 105 -22.19 -2.74 -36.10
N TYR A 106 -20.87 -2.52 -36.12
CA TYR A 106 -19.87 -3.42 -36.71
C TYR A 106 -19.02 -4.15 -35.66
N ARG A 107 -19.58 -4.48 -34.49
CA ARG A 107 -18.85 -5.26 -33.48
C ARG A 107 -18.87 -6.75 -33.86
N PRO A 108 -17.72 -7.39 -34.17
CA PRO A 108 -17.69 -8.82 -34.49
C PRO A 108 -18.01 -9.67 -33.26
N SER A 109 -18.75 -10.76 -33.42
CA SER A 109 -19.23 -11.62 -32.32
C SER A 109 -18.12 -12.23 -31.44
N TRP A 110 -16.90 -12.40 -31.98
CA TRP A 110 -15.75 -12.94 -31.26
C TRP A 110 -15.14 -11.97 -30.23
N MET A 111 -15.52 -10.69 -30.23
CA MET A 111 -15.10 -9.72 -29.21
C MET A 111 -15.87 -9.84 -27.88
N ASN A 112 -16.90 -10.69 -27.80
CA ASN A 112 -17.65 -10.91 -26.55
C ASN A 112 -16.98 -11.92 -25.60
N ASP A 113 -16.02 -12.70 -26.09
CA ASP A 113 -15.34 -13.76 -25.30
C ASP A 113 -13.90 -13.40 -24.89
N CYS A 114 -13.50 -12.14 -25.07
CA CYS A 114 -12.22 -11.66 -24.56
C CYS A 114 -12.29 -11.50 -23.04
N ILE A 115 -11.61 -12.39 -22.31
CA ILE A 115 -11.44 -12.32 -20.84
C ILE A 115 -10.90 -10.94 -20.40
N GLU A 116 -10.02 -10.32 -21.19
CA GLU A 116 -9.44 -9.00 -20.89
C GLU A 116 -10.43 -7.85 -21.12
N CYS A 117 -11.38 -7.99 -22.04
CA CYS A 117 -12.46 -7.01 -22.22
C CYS A 117 -13.51 -7.09 -21.09
N ASN A 118 -13.64 -8.23 -20.42
CA ASN A 118 -14.48 -8.37 -19.23
C ASN A 118 -13.82 -7.83 -17.95
N MET A 119 -12.50 -7.63 -17.92
CA MET A 119 -11.83 -6.90 -16.82
C MET A 119 -12.06 -5.39 -16.88
N LEU A 120 -12.43 -4.85 -18.05
CA LEU A 120 -12.77 -3.43 -18.21
C LEU A 120 -14.23 -3.12 -17.86
N ARG A 121 -15.06 -4.13 -17.58
CA ARG A 121 -16.30 -3.91 -16.85
C ARG A 121 -15.93 -3.84 -15.37
N PRO A 122 -15.98 -2.67 -14.70
CA PRO A 122 -16.03 -2.69 -13.24
C PRO A 122 -17.19 -3.64 -12.89
N PRO A 123 -16.99 -4.65 -12.03
CA PRO A 123 -18.10 -5.48 -11.61
C PRO A 123 -19.20 -4.52 -11.16
N SER A 124 -20.36 -4.59 -11.80
CA SER A 124 -21.53 -3.77 -11.49
C SER A 124 -22.14 -4.12 -10.13
N TYR A 125 -21.34 -4.77 -9.28
CA TYR A 125 -21.62 -5.18 -7.93
C TYR A 125 -20.34 -4.87 -7.14
N TYR A 126 -20.24 -3.61 -6.71
CA TYR A 126 -19.53 -3.27 -5.48
C TYR A 126 -20.31 -3.92 -4.34
N ASP A 127 -20.14 -5.23 -4.19
CA ASP A 127 -20.34 -5.87 -2.92
C ASP A 127 -19.30 -5.25 -1.97
N GLY A 128 -19.75 -4.53 -0.95
CA GLY A 128 -18.89 -3.93 0.07
C GLY A 128 -17.97 -4.91 0.84
N SER A 129 -17.94 -6.19 0.45
CA SER A 129 -17.01 -7.22 0.93
C SER A 129 -15.66 -7.24 0.21
N SER A 130 -15.51 -6.60 -0.96
CA SER A 130 -14.19 -6.51 -1.59
C SER A 130 -13.32 -5.60 -0.72
N GLY A 131 -12.19 -6.13 -0.20
CA GLY A 131 -11.26 -5.29 0.54
C GLY A 131 -10.80 -4.09 -0.28
N TRP A 132 -10.21 -3.07 0.34
CA TRP A 132 -9.86 -1.83 -0.36
C TRP A 132 -8.82 -2.02 -1.48
N TRP A 133 -8.07 -3.13 -1.48
CA TRP A 133 -6.91 -3.37 -2.36
C TRP A 133 -7.22 -3.59 -3.85
N PRO A 134 -8.31 -4.25 -4.32
CA PRO A 134 -8.61 -4.35 -5.74
C PRO A 134 -8.97 -2.99 -6.34
N SER A 135 -9.66 -2.14 -5.57
CA SER A 135 -9.93 -0.75 -5.97
C SER A 135 -8.64 0.07 -6.00
N TYR A 136 -7.76 -0.08 -5.00
CA TYR A 136 -6.46 0.60 -4.96
C TYR A 136 -5.54 0.15 -6.10
N GLY A 137 -5.40 -1.15 -6.33
CA GLY A 137 -4.61 -1.70 -7.44
C GLY A 137 -5.15 -1.23 -8.79
N TYR A 138 -6.44 -1.39 -9.04
CA TYR A 138 -7.02 -0.98 -10.32
C TYR A 138 -6.91 0.54 -10.57
N ARG A 139 -7.04 1.37 -9.53
CA ARG A 139 -6.88 2.83 -9.65
C ARG A 139 -5.42 3.28 -9.77
N ASN A 140 -4.46 2.61 -9.13
CA ASN A 140 -3.03 2.96 -9.22
C ASN A 140 -2.36 2.47 -10.51
N TYR A 141 -2.79 1.32 -11.06
CA TYR A 141 -2.17 0.74 -12.25
C TYR A 141 -2.78 1.22 -13.57
N ASN A 142 -4.08 1.56 -13.61
CA ASN A 142 -4.73 1.98 -14.86
C ASN A 142 -4.85 3.49 -15.08
N ASN A 143 -4.62 4.35 -14.08
CA ASN A 143 -4.57 5.81 -14.30
C ASN A 143 -3.13 6.30 -14.49
N PHE A 144 -2.56 6.12 -15.68
CA PHE A 144 -1.20 6.62 -15.95
C PHE A 144 -1.01 8.13 -15.65
N SER A 145 -2.09 8.91 -15.56
CA SER A 145 -2.05 10.37 -15.45
C SER A 145 -2.21 10.97 -14.04
N TYR A 146 -2.40 10.17 -12.99
CA TYR A 146 -2.69 10.70 -11.64
C TYR A 146 -1.91 9.96 -10.54
N PRO A 147 -1.67 10.62 -9.39
CA PRO A 147 -0.86 10.06 -8.31
C PRO A 147 -1.56 8.91 -7.56
N GLY A 148 -2.86 8.73 -7.79
CA GLY A 148 -3.71 7.72 -7.17
C GLY A 148 -5.17 7.90 -7.59
N ALA A 149 -6.11 7.36 -6.82
CA ALA A 149 -7.53 7.65 -6.95
C ALA A 149 -7.75 9.17 -6.78
N TRP A 150 -8.07 9.88 -7.86
CA TRP A 150 -8.13 11.34 -7.86
C TRP A 150 -9.58 11.83 -7.91
N ASN A 151 -9.95 12.74 -7.00
CA ASN A 151 -11.28 13.33 -6.91
C ASN A 151 -11.20 14.78 -6.41
N SER A 152 -12.01 15.67 -6.98
CA SER A 152 -12.19 17.06 -6.50
C SER A 152 -10.89 17.83 -6.20
N GLY A 153 -9.86 17.66 -7.04
CA GLY A 153 -8.58 18.38 -6.90
C GLY A 153 -7.59 17.79 -5.90
N GLY A 154 -7.87 16.61 -5.35
CA GLY A 154 -6.94 15.84 -4.52
C GLY A 154 -7.12 14.33 -4.65
N ILE A 155 -6.51 13.58 -3.74
CA ILE A 155 -6.67 12.13 -3.64
C ILE A 155 -8.03 11.82 -3.00
N ASP A 156 -8.79 10.88 -3.53
CA ASP A 156 -10.03 10.38 -2.93
C ASP A 156 -9.71 9.67 -1.61
N GLY A 157 -9.89 10.37 -0.49
CA GLY A 157 -9.56 9.87 0.84
C GLY A 157 -10.37 8.65 1.25
N GLY A 158 -11.56 8.45 0.68
CA GLY A 158 -12.37 7.25 0.90
C GLY A 158 -11.80 5.98 0.25
N ALA A 159 -10.87 6.13 -0.71
CA ALA A 159 -10.23 4.99 -1.38
C ALA A 159 -9.06 4.38 -0.59
N TYR A 160 -8.62 5.03 0.50
CA TYR A 160 -7.45 4.62 1.28
C TYR A 160 -7.83 4.48 2.76
N PRO A 161 -7.41 3.41 3.46
CA PRO A 161 -7.65 3.30 4.89
C PRO A 161 -6.91 4.40 5.68
N GLY A 162 -7.47 4.80 6.82
CA GLY A 162 -6.94 5.81 7.73
C GLY A 162 -7.68 7.14 7.70
N HIS A 163 -7.21 8.12 8.48
CA HIS A 163 -7.89 9.42 8.65
C HIS A 163 -7.01 10.64 8.35
N GLY A 164 -5.74 10.42 8.01
CA GLY A 164 -4.82 11.51 7.67
C GLY A 164 -5.31 12.33 6.46
N PRO A 165 -5.18 13.67 6.47
CA PRO A 165 -5.59 14.53 5.36
C PRO A 165 -4.60 14.51 4.19
N PHE A 166 -3.47 13.80 4.30
CA PHE A 166 -2.51 13.65 3.20
C PHE A 166 -2.23 12.17 2.94
N VAL A 167 -1.91 11.87 1.68
CA VAL A 167 -1.38 10.58 1.25
C VAL A 167 -0.04 10.83 0.58
N ALA A 168 1.01 10.23 1.14
CA ALA A 168 2.36 10.21 0.58
C ALA A 168 2.50 9.03 -0.38
N GLY A 169 2.69 9.35 -1.65
CA GLY A 169 2.96 8.41 -2.72
C GLY A 169 4.46 8.36 -3.02
N LYS A 170 4.98 7.15 -3.26
CA LYS A 170 6.37 6.91 -3.65
C LYS A 170 7.47 7.59 -2.85
N PRO A 171 7.44 7.54 -1.51
CA PRO A 171 8.66 7.46 -0.73
C PRO A 171 9.60 6.35 -1.23
N ASN A 172 10.59 6.71 -2.06
CA ASN A 172 11.65 5.80 -2.48
C ASN A 172 12.85 6.01 -1.56
N VAL A 173 13.27 4.95 -0.86
CA VAL A 173 14.39 4.94 0.08
C VAL A 173 15.58 4.22 -0.57
N TYR A 174 16.58 5.00 -0.92
CA TYR A 174 17.86 4.56 -1.46
C TYR A 174 18.87 4.41 -0.34
N PHE A 175 19.70 3.39 -0.46
CA PHE A 175 20.77 3.12 0.50
C PHE A 175 22.09 3.04 -0.27
N SER A 176 23.16 3.52 0.32
CA SER A 176 24.48 3.47 -0.29
C SER A 176 25.53 3.15 0.75
N GLY A 177 26.13 1.97 0.65
CA GLY A 177 27.12 1.47 1.59
C GLY A 177 28.09 0.54 0.89
N ARG A 178 28.99 -0.06 1.66
CA ARG A 178 30.02 -0.96 1.13
C ARG A 178 29.39 -2.31 0.75
N PRO A 179 29.74 -2.92 -0.40
CA PRO A 179 29.28 -4.26 -0.74
C PRO A 179 29.58 -5.28 0.37
N GLY A 180 28.58 -6.10 0.70
CA GLY A 180 28.65 -7.08 1.78
C GLY A 180 28.27 -6.55 3.17
N GLN A 181 28.18 -5.23 3.36
CA GLN A 181 27.67 -4.66 4.61
C GLN A 181 26.19 -5.02 4.81
N GLU A 182 25.83 -5.32 6.05
CA GLU A 182 24.46 -5.67 6.45
C GLU A 182 23.90 -4.62 7.40
N ILE A 183 22.62 -4.29 7.23
CA ILE A 183 21.90 -3.34 8.07
C ILE A 183 20.51 -3.89 8.40
N ASN A 184 19.98 -3.52 9.56
CA ASN A 184 18.58 -3.71 9.90
C ASN A 184 17.83 -2.40 9.69
N PHE A 185 16.68 -2.45 9.02
CA PHE A 185 15.87 -1.28 8.69
C PHE A 185 14.40 -1.54 9.05
N LYS A 186 13.81 -0.63 9.82
CA LYS A 186 12.39 -0.65 10.19
C LYS A 186 11.81 0.76 10.12
N ILE A 187 10.56 0.86 9.70
CA ILE A 187 9.77 2.09 9.73
C ILE A 187 8.69 1.95 10.81
N THR A 188 8.55 2.97 11.65
CA THR A 188 7.47 3.07 12.65
C THR A 188 6.64 4.31 12.34
N PHE A 189 5.32 4.16 12.30
CA PHE A 189 4.40 5.26 12.04
C PHE A 189 3.82 5.82 13.34
N ALA A 190 3.58 7.13 13.36
CA ALA A 190 2.83 7.80 14.42
C ALA A 190 1.35 7.39 14.39
N GLU A 191 0.61 7.67 15.48
CA GLU A 191 -0.80 7.29 15.61
C GLU A 191 -1.70 7.88 14.50
N ASP A 192 -1.36 9.06 13.98
CA ASP A 192 -2.07 9.75 12.91
C ASP A 192 -1.56 9.39 11.50
N ALA A 193 -0.70 8.37 11.39
CA ALA A 193 -0.17 7.87 10.13
C ALA A 193 -0.28 6.35 10.02
N ASN A 194 -0.48 5.86 8.80
CA ASN A 194 -0.55 4.43 8.55
C ASN A 194 0.03 4.04 7.20
N LEU A 195 0.71 2.89 7.18
CA LEU A 195 1.22 2.29 5.96
C LEU A 195 0.05 1.88 5.03
N LEU A 196 0.21 2.14 3.74
CA LEU A 196 -0.72 1.75 2.69
C LEU A 196 -0.12 0.64 1.82
N ALA A 197 1.13 0.80 1.41
CA ALA A 197 1.85 -0.21 0.62
C ALA A 197 3.34 -0.15 0.93
N ALA A 198 4.06 -1.26 0.75
CA ALA A 198 5.51 -1.30 0.86
C ALA A 198 6.10 -2.39 -0.04
N ILE A 199 7.29 -2.12 -0.57
CA ILE A 199 8.12 -3.09 -1.28
C ILE A 199 9.55 -2.98 -0.76
N PRO A 200 10.14 -4.05 -0.19
CA PRO A 200 9.48 -5.31 0.19
C PRO A 200 8.33 -5.10 1.18
N ALA A 201 7.45 -6.09 1.28
CA ALA A 201 6.28 -6.02 2.15
C ALA A 201 6.72 -5.82 3.61
N ALA A 202 6.19 -4.80 4.29
CA ALA A 202 6.63 -4.47 5.64
C ALA A 202 6.37 -5.62 6.62
N VAL A 203 7.38 -5.90 7.45
CA VAL A 203 7.30 -6.89 8.54
C VAL A 203 7.58 -6.20 9.88
N GLU A 204 6.95 -6.70 10.95
CA GLU A 204 7.03 -6.08 12.29
C GLU A 204 8.46 -6.02 12.84
N SER A 205 9.30 -7.00 12.49
CA SER A 205 10.73 -7.05 12.85
C SER A 205 11.60 -6.07 12.06
N GLY A 206 11.09 -5.47 10.99
CA GLY A 206 11.90 -4.81 9.97
C GLY A 206 12.63 -5.81 9.06
N HIS A 207 13.41 -5.26 8.13
CA HIS A 207 14.15 -6.01 7.12
C HIS A 207 15.65 -6.01 7.42
N GLN A 208 16.28 -7.18 7.26
CA GLN A 208 17.73 -7.26 7.13
C GLN A 208 18.10 -7.03 5.66
N LEU A 209 18.90 -6.00 5.41
CA LEU A 209 19.33 -5.57 4.09
C LEU A 209 20.82 -5.87 3.94
N ARG A 210 21.24 -6.39 2.78
CA ARG A 210 22.65 -6.55 2.44
C ARG A 210 23.00 -5.77 1.18
N PHE A 211 24.04 -4.95 1.26
CA PHE A 211 24.55 -4.19 0.11
C PHE A 211 25.25 -5.10 -0.90
N LEU A 212 24.96 -4.91 -2.18
CA LEU A 212 25.57 -5.64 -3.30
C LEU A 212 26.59 -4.76 -4.06
N GLU A 213 27.44 -5.38 -4.88
CA GLU A 213 28.48 -4.69 -5.65
C GLU A 213 27.92 -3.65 -6.63
N ASN A 214 26.73 -3.90 -7.16
CA ASN A 214 26.01 -3.01 -8.07
C ASN A 214 25.20 -1.92 -7.35
N GLN A 215 25.46 -1.70 -6.05
CA GLN A 215 24.73 -0.76 -5.19
C GLN A 215 23.22 -1.06 -5.05
N ARG A 216 22.79 -2.29 -5.35
CA ARG A 216 21.45 -2.78 -5.01
C ARG A 216 21.44 -3.38 -3.61
N LEU A 217 20.24 -3.68 -3.13
CA LEU A 217 19.97 -4.29 -1.83
C LEU A 217 19.45 -5.69 -2.03
N LYS A 218 20.00 -6.64 -1.27
CA LYS A 218 19.42 -7.97 -1.15
C LYS A 218 18.59 -8.06 0.13
N VAL A 219 17.32 -8.43 -0.02
CA VAL A 219 16.38 -8.64 1.07
C VAL A 219 15.70 -9.98 0.83
N GLU A 220 15.83 -10.91 1.78
CA GLU A 220 15.19 -12.24 1.72
C GLU A 220 15.46 -12.99 0.38
N GLY A 221 16.66 -12.82 -0.18
CA GLY A 221 17.06 -13.47 -1.43
C GLY A 221 16.74 -12.69 -2.70
N VAL A 222 15.95 -11.61 -2.63
CA VAL A 222 15.53 -10.78 -3.78
C VAL A 222 16.33 -9.48 -3.84
N GLU A 223 16.65 -9.02 -5.05
CA GLU A 223 17.43 -7.80 -5.27
C GLU A 223 16.57 -6.58 -5.64
N TYR A 224 16.70 -5.51 -4.86
CA TYR A 224 15.97 -4.27 -5.02
C TYR A 224 16.92 -3.09 -5.30
N PRO A 225 16.59 -2.19 -6.25
CA PRO A 225 17.38 -0.97 -6.44
C PRO A 225 17.18 0.04 -5.30
N TYR A 226 16.02 0.00 -4.65
CA TYR A 226 15.60 0.83 -3.52
C TYR A 226 14.43 0.15 -2.81
N MET A 227 14.10 0.61 -1.60
CA MET A 227 12.84 0.27 -0.95
C MET A 227 11.79 1.33 -1.25
N PHE A 228 10.52 0.95 -1.25
CA PHE A 228 9.40 1.85 -1.52
C PHE A 228 8.31 1.65 -0.48
N TYR A 229 7.61 2.73 -0.11
CA TYR A 229 6.40 2.64 0.67
C TYR A 229 5.43 3.79 0.38
N ASP A 230 4.13 3.55 0.50
CA ASP A 230 3.07 4.56 0.51
C ASP A 230 2.46 4.61 1.90
N TYR A 231 2.06 5.79 2.35
CA TYR A 231 1.40 5.95 3.64
C TYR A 231 0.45 7.14 3.67
N ARG A 232 -0.54 7.05 4.55
CA ARG A 232 -1.43 8.15 4.89
C ARG A 232 -0.88 8.83 6.14
N LEU A 233 -0.99 10.15 6.23
CA LEU A 233 -0.37 10.94 7.31
C LEU A 233 -1.22 12.12 7.75
N GLY A 234 -1.13 12.41 9.05
CA GLY A 234 -1.66 13.60 9.70
C GLY A 234 -0.94 14.89 9.31
N MET A 235 -1.56 16.02 9.63
CA MET A 235 -0.99 17.34 9.34
C MET A 235 -0.14 17.91 10.48
N GLU A 236 -0.31 17.43 11.71
CA GLU A 236 0.20 18.10 12.92
C GLU A 236 1.72 18.28 12.89
N ALA A 237 2.45 17.21 12.57
CA ALA A 237 3.91 17.23 12.52
C ALA A 237 4.51 17.97 11.30
N LEU A 238 3.71 18.25 10.28
CA LEU A 238 4.17 18.88 9.04
C LEU A 238 4.33 20.40 9.19
N GLN A 239 5.30 20.97 8.48
CA GLN A 239 5.44 22.42 8.36
C GLN A 239 4.60 22.96 7.18
N SER A 240 3.94 24.10 7.36
CA SER A 240 3.08 24.74 6.34
C SER A 240 3.45 26.20 6.05
N ILE A 241 4.58 26.67 6.55
CA ILE A 241 4.99 28.09 6.47
C ILE A 241 5.97 28.31 5.31
N LYS A 242 6.93 27.40 5.18
CA LYS A 242 8.05 27.51 4.24
C LYS A 242 7.75 26.72 2.97
N GLY A 243 7.88 27.38 1.83
CA GLY A 243 7.58 26.74 0.57
C GLY A 243 7.81 27.66 -0.61
N PHE A 244 7.16 27.33 -1.72
CA PHE A 244 7.07 28.16 -2.91
C PHE A 244 5.80 27.80 -3.68
N CYS A 245 5.29 28.75 -4.46
CA CYS A 245 4.27 28.45 -5.46
C CYS A 245 4.80 28.77 -6.85
N VAL A 246 4.49 27.92 -7.82
CA VAL A 246 5.02 27.97 -9.19
C VAL A 246 3.96 27.56 -10.21
N GLU A 247 4.15 27.98 -11.45
CA GLU A 247 3.35 27.50 -12.56
C GLU A 247 3.69 26.06 -12.93
N ARG A 248 2.81 25.41 -13.70
CA ARG A 248 2.93 23.99 -14.05
C ARG A 248 4.24 23.60 -14.74
N ASN A 249 4.67 24.41 -15.70
CA ASN A 249 5.89 24.20 -16.48
C ASN A 249 7.17 24.37 -15.63
N GLU A 250 7.09 25.09 -14.52
CA GLU A 250 8.22 25.34 -13.62
C GLU A 250 8.34 24.30 -12.50
N LEU A 251 7.24 23.60 -12.18
CA LEU A 251 7.19 22.67 -11.05
C LEU A 251 8.27 21.58 -11.13
N MET A 252 8.26 20.76 -12.18
CA MET A 252 9.20 19.63 -12.28
C MET A 252 10.67 20.08 -12.29
N PRO A 253 11.08 21.07 -13.12
CA PRO A 253 12.43 21.63 -13.05
C PRO A 253 12.81 22.11 -11.65
N ARG A 254 11.87 22.74 -10.92
CA ARG A 254 12.11 23.22 -9.56
C ARG A 254 12.33 22.07 -8.58
N LEU A 255 11.50 21.03 -8.61
CA LEU A 255 11.63 19.84 -7.75
C LEU A 255 12.95 19.10 -8.03
N GLU A 256 13.29 18.88 -9.30
CA GLU A 256 14.58 18.29 -9.71
C GLU A 256 15.76 19.09 -9.16
N SER A 257 15.74 20.42 -9.30
CA SER A 257 16.80 21.30 -8.80
C SER A 257 16.98 21.21 -7.28
N ILE A 258 15.91 20.97 -6.53
CA ILE A 258 15.96 20.80 -5.08
C ILE A 258 16.62 19.48 -4.73
N LEU A 259 16.24 18.39 -5.41
CA LEU A 259 16.85 17.07 -5.20
C LEU A 259 18.36 17.11 -5.48
N TYR A 260 18.81 17.73 -6.58
CA TYR A 260 20.25 17.88 -6.84
C TYR A 260 20.97 18.67 -5.76
N ARG A 261 20.37 19.76 -5.26
CA ARG A 261 20.97 20.56 -4.17
C ARG A 261 21.03 19.83 -2.83
N LEU A 262 20.17 18.84 -2.65
CA LEU A 262 20.17 17.94 -1.50
C LEU A 262 21.03 16.69 -1.72
N ASP A 263 21.88 16.68 -2.77
CA ASP A 263 22.85 15.62 -3.02
C ASP A 263 22.20 14.26 -3.34
N PHE A 264 20.99 14.28 -3.93
CA PHE A 264 20.42 13.10 -4.58
C PHE A 264 21.18 12.80 -5.87
N ARG A 265 21.37 11.50 -6.13
CA ARG A 265 22.14 11.05 -7.29
C ARG A 265 21.33 11.17 -8.57
N GLN A 266 22.02 11.26 -9.70
CA GLN A 266 21.40 11.42 -11.02
C GLN A 266 20.32 10.36 -11.31
N ASN A 267 20.57 9.09 -10.98
CA ASN A 267 19.61 8.02 -11.17
C ASN A 267 18.39 8.18 -10.25
N GLU A 268 18.58 8.60 -9.00
CA GLU A 268 17.50 8.84 -8.03
C GLU A 268 16.59 10.01 -8.47
N VAL A 269 17.17 11.05 -9.06
CA VAL A 269 16.44 12.19 -9.65
C VAL A 269 15.73 11.79 -10.95
N ASN A 270 16.35 10.93 -11.77
CA ASN A 270 15.71 10.39 -12.97
C ASN A 270 14.48 9.54 -12.61
N ASP A 271 14.60 8.65 -11.61
CA ASP A 271 13.48 7.85 -11.10
C ASP A 271 12.33 8.74 -10.61
N PHE A 272 12.66 9.83 -9.90
CA PHE A 272 11.67 10.82 -9.46
C PHE A 272 10.97 11.47 -10.66
N LYS A 273 11.74 11.93 -11.64
CA LYS A 273 11.23 12.63 -12.82
C LYS A 273 10.36 11.72 -13.69
N GLU A 274 10.85 10.54 -14.02
CA GLU A 274 10.16 9.58 -14.86
C GLU A 274 8.79 9.24 -14.27
N TYR A 275 8.74 9.01 -12.96
CA TYR A 275 7.50 8.70 -12.28
C TYR A 275 6.56 9.91 -12.17
N TRP A 276 7.03 11.04 -11.63
CA TRP A 276 6.15 12.16 -11.28
C TRP A 276 5.78 13.06 -12.44
N SER A 277 6.59 13.12 -13.51
CA SER A 277 6.28 13.96 -14.68
C SER A 277 4.96 13.60 -15.37
N VAL A 278 4.58 12.32 -15.33
CA VAL A 278 3.33 11.84 -15.94
C VAL A 278 2.19 11.70 -14.92
N LYS A 279 2.51 11.62 -13.62
CA LYS A 279 1.55 11.43 -12.53
C LYS A 279 1.11 12.72 -11.86
N MET A 280 1.77 13.85 -12.14
CA MET A 280 1.41 15.14 -11.55
C MET A 280 0.02 15.59 -12.06
N PRO A 281 -0.96 15.80 -11.17
CA PRO A 281 -2.30 16.21 -11.56
C PRO A 281 -2.24 17.58 -12.27
N PRO A 282 -3.03 17.82 -13.32
CA PRO A 282 -3.05 19.11 -14.00
C PRO A 282 -3.58 20.21 -13.06
N SER A 283 -2.83 21.30 -12.92
CA SER A 283 -3.23 22.53 -12.24
C SER A 283 -2.59 23.72 -12.95
N LYS A 284 -3.19 24.92 -12.82
CA LYS A 284 -2.58 26.18 -13.28
C LYS A 284 -1.38 26.58 -12.42
N GLU A 285 -1.42 26.24 -11.14
CA GLU A 285 -0.43 26.66 -10.14
C GLU A 285 -0.32 25.60 -9.05
N TYR A 286 0.88 25.41 -8.51
CA TYR A 286 1.13 24.49 -7.41
C TYR A 286 1.79 25.25 -6.27
N CYS A 287 1.39 24.95 -5.04
CA CYS A 287 2.12 25.36 -3.85
C CYS A 287 2.76 24.13 -3.21
N VAL A 288 4.07 24.20 -3.01
CA VAL A 288 4.91 23.10 -2.52
C VAL A 288 5.46 23.46 -1.16
N TYR A 289 5.29 22.54 -0.20
CA TYR A 289 5.79 22.64 1.17
C TYR A 289 6.73 21.46 1.43
N PRO A 290 8.06 21.64 1.22
CA PRO A 290 9.00 20.57 1.45
C PRO A 290 9.11 20.23 2.95
N GLN A 291 9.11 18.94 3.26
CA GLN A 291 9.23 18.38 4.61
C GLN A 291 10.54 17.62 4.68
N VAL A 292 11.32 17.83 5.74
CA VAL A 292 12.65 17.23 5.89
C VAL A 292 12.64 16.24 7.05
N ASP A 293 13.78 15.61 7.32
CA ASP A 293 13.91 14.57 8.35
C ASP A 293 13.30 14.99 9.71
N ARG A 294 13.45 16.27 10.12
CA ARG A 294 12.89 16.78 11.37
C ARG A 294 11.37 16.63 11.48
N GLU A 295 10.63 16.88 10.40
CA GLU A 295 9.17 16.69 10.36
C GLU A 295 8.85 15.21 10.15
N LEU A 296 9.53 14.54 9.22
CA LEU A 296 9.25 13.16 8.82
C LEU A 296 9.54 12.15 9.93
N LYS A 297 10.54 12.38 10.78
CA LYS A 297 10.85 11.54 11.94
C LYS A 297 9.69 11.45 12.92
N LYS A 298 8.86 12.49 13.02
CA LYS A 298 7.68 12.50 13.91
C LYS A 298 6.49 11.71 13.33
N ILE A 299 6.57 11.32 12.06
CA ILE A 299 5.46 10.71 11.30
C ILE A 299 5.80 9.27 10.91
N ALA A 300 6.96 9.08 10.31
CA ALA A 300 7.50 7.82 9.83
C ALA A 300 8.98 7.74 10.27
N GLU A 301 9.21 7.26 11.48
CA GLU A 301 10.55 7.14 12.06
C GLU A 301 11.30 5.96 11.45
N PHE A 302 12.56 6.19 11.05
CA PHE A 302 13.46 5.14 10.62
C PHE A 302 14.28 4.64 11.80
N ALA A 303 14.13 3.35 12.12
CA ALA A 303 15.02 2.63 13.01
C ALA A 303 16.02 1.84 12.16
N ILE A 304 17.28 2.30 12.13
CA ILE A 304 18.34 1.73 11.30
C ILE A 304 19.53 1.33 12.17
N THR A 305 20.07 0.14 11.97
CA THR A 305 21.26 -0.35 12.70
C THR A 305 22.21 -1.11 11.77
N PRO A 306 23.51 -0.77 11.72
CA PRO A 306 24.16 0.36 12.38
C PRO A 306 23.61 1.73 11.96
N VAL A 307 23.94 2.79 12.70
CA VAL A 307 23.48 4.15 12.40
C VAL A 307 24.18 4.65 11.12
N PRO A 308 23.44 5.17 10.12
CA PRO A 308 24.04 5.72 8.90
C PRO A 308 24.87 6.97 9.19
N SER A 309 25.87 7.23 8.35
CA SER A 309 26.67 8.47 8.40
C SER A 309 25.89 9.69 7.92
N LYS A 310 24.89 9.48 7.06
CA LYS A 310 24.05 10.54 6.50
C LYS A 310 22.65 10.01 6.22
N ILE A 311 21.65 10.73 6.70
CA ILE A 311 20.24 10.56 6.33
C ILE A 311 19.80 11.84 5.63
N THR A 312 19.21 11.72 4.44
CA THR A 312 18.63 12.86 3.72
C THR A 312 17.23 12.47 3.27
N ARG A 313 16.22 13.05 3.90
CA ARG A 313 14.80 12.76 3.62
C ARG A 313 14.10 14.02 3.15
N LEU A 314 13.25 13.86 2.14
CA LEU A 314 12.48 14.94 1.55
C LEU A 314 11.11 14.44 1.11
N LEU A 315 10.04 15.00 1.66
CA LEU A 315 8.68 14.80 1.16
C LEU A 315 8.15 16.14 0.65
N PHE A 316 7.75 16.19 -0.61
CA PHE A 316 7.08 17.36 -1.15
C PHE A 316 5.58 17.27 -0.89
N ILE A 317 5.04 18.06 0.03
CA ILE A 317 3.59 18.23 0.11
C ILE A 317 3.18 19.22 -0.99
N ILE A 318 2.39 18.76 -1.96
CA ILE A 318 1.99 19.54 -3.13
C ILE A 318 0.49 19.79 -3.08
N LEU A 319 0.13 21.06 -3.08
CA LEU A 319 -1.24 21.53 -3.25
C LEU A 319 -1.46 22.05 -4.65
N THR A 320 -2.58 21.64 -5.24
CA THR A 320 -3.08 22.17 -6.51
C THR A 320 -3.91 23.41 -6.26
N LYS A 321 -4.07 24.27 -7.28
CA LYS A 321 -4.98 25.41 -7.18
C LYS A 321 -6.41 24.96 -6.93
N GLU A 322 -6.80 23.83 -7.50
CA GLU A 322 -8.13 23.22 -7.37
C GLU A 322 -8.41 22.74 -5.95
N SER A 323 -7.39 22.36 -5.19
CA SER A 323 -7.53 22.05 -3.76
C SER A 323 -7.67 23.30 -2.87
N SER A 324 -7.36 24.50 -3.39
CA SER A 324 -7.36 25.74 -2.61
C SER A 324 -8.77 26.09 -2.15
N GLY A 325 -8.91 26.46 -0.87
CA GLY A 325 -10.20 26.79 -0.25
C GLY A 325 -10.91 25.61 0.41
N ASN A 326 -10.37 24.39 0.32
CA ASN A 326 -10.86 23.29 1.13
C ASN A 326 -10.55 23.53 2.62
N GLN A 327 -11.58 23.60 3.46
CA GLN A 327 -11.43 23.87 4.90
C GLN A 327 -10.61 22.79 5.64
N GLN A 328 -10.59 21.55 5.13
CA GLN A 328 -9.82 20.44 5.68
C GLN A 328 -8.30 20.60 5.45
N LEU A 329 -7.85 21.57 4.65
CA LEU A 329 -6.43 21.89 4.51
C LEU A 329 -5.84 22.51 5.79
N GLY A 330 -6.68 23.06 6.68
CA GLY A 330 -6.25 23.65 7.94
C GLY A 330 -5.11 24.66 7.74
N LYS A 331 -3.97 24.42 8.39
CA LYS A 331 -2.77 25.28 8.29
C LYS A 331 -2.13 25.35 6.90
N PHE A 332 -2.49 24.45 5.99
CA PHE A 332 -2.05 24.45 4.59
C PHE A 332 -2.98 25.23 3.66
N ALA A 333 -4.12 25.73 4.15
CA ALA A 333 -5.03 26.55 3.34
C ALA A 333 -4.39 27.89 2.91
N GLN A 334 -3.35 28.33 3.64
CA GLN A 334 -2.61 29.54 3.33
C GLN A 334 -1.40 29.22 2.47
N ARG A 335 -1.12 30.11 1.50
CA ARG A 335 0.11 30.04 0.68
C ARG A 335 1.35 30.15 1.59
N PRO A 336 2.50 29.58 1.19
CA PRO A 336 3.74 29.75 1.94
C PRO A 336 4.06 31.23 2.13
N THR A 337 4.31 31.63 3.38
CA THR A 337 4.66 33.01 3.74
C THR A 337 6.17 33.22 3.79
N GLU A 338 6.95 32.14 3.86
CA GLU A 338 8.40 32.16 3.85
C GLU A 338 8.96 31.33 2.70
N SER A 339 10.08 31.78 2.14
CA SER A 339 10.84 30.97 1.18
C SER A 339 11.47 29.78 1.89
N TRP A 340 11.30 28.59 1.32
CA TRP A 340 12.00 27.41 1.82
C TRP A 340 13.49 27.45 1.46
N ASN A 341 14.33 27.32 2.47
CA ASN A 341 15.78 27.22 2.32
C ASN A 341 16.23 25.76 2.45
N TYR A 342 17.24 25.39 1.68
CA TYR A 342 17.82 24.06 1.72
C TYR A 342 18.37 23.77 3.12
N PRO A 343 17.93 22.68 3.79
CA PRO A 343 18.60 22.26 5.00
C PRO A 343 20.05 21.92 4.68
N ILE A 344 20.96 22.34 5.56
CA ILE A 344 22.32 21.79 5.56
C ILE A 344 22.17 20.34 6.00
N SER A 345 22.55 19.38 5.17
CA SER A 345 22.50 17.96 5.56
C SER A 345 23.41 17.77 6.78
N GLU A 346 22.84 17.43 7.93
CA GLU A 346 23.62 17.10 9.12
C GLU A 346 24.33 15.77 8.87
N ARG A 347 25.67 15.81 8.74
CA ARG A 347 26.47 14.60 8.78
C ARG A 347 26.47 14.10 10.21
N GLN A 348 26.02 12.87 10.43
CA GLN A 348 26.28 12.18 11.67
C GLN A 348 27.70 11.64 11.60
N ILE A 349 28.51 11.94 12.63
CA ILE A 349 29.82 11.30 12.77
C ILE A 349 29.52 9.83 13.00
N ALA A 350 29.78 8.98 12.00
CA ALA A 350 29.61 7.54 12.11
C ALA A 350 30.35 7.07 13.38
N SER A 351 29.63 6.39 14.27
CA SER A 351 30.18 5.97 15.56
C SER A 351 31.31 4.95 15.32
N ILE A 352 32.48 5.29 15.87
CA ILE A 352 33.41 4.43 16.62
C ILE A 352 33.61 3.03 15.99
N ASP A 353 34.70 2.86 15.23
CA ASP A 353 35.39 1.58 14.89
C ASP A 353 35.91 1.49 13.44
N GLY A 354 36.14 2.61 12.75
CA GLY A 354 36.87 2.61 11.48
C GLY A 354 36.16 1.91 10.32
N GLN A 355 34.87 1.58 10.46
CA GLN A 355 34.04 1.15 9.35
C GLN A 355 33.59 2.37 8.54
N GLU A 356 33.71 2.30 7.21
CA GLU A 356 33.11 3.27 6.30
C GLU A 356 31.58 3.26 6.52
N GLY A 357 31.03 4.43 6.86
CA GLY A 357 29.58 4.58 7.08
C GLY A 357 28.79 4.39 5.78
N PHE A 358 27.47 4.24 5.92
CA PHE A 358 26.54 4.19 4.79
C PHE A 358 25.53 5.34 4.85
N GLU A 359 24.95 5.67 3.71
CA GLU A 359 24.02 6.78 3.55
C GLU A 359 22.62 6.28 3.20
N VAL A 360 21.61 7.05 3.62
CA VAL A 360 20.21 6.83 3.29
C VAL A 360 19.62 8.10 2.68
N ARG A 361 18.97 7.95 1.54
CA ARG A 361 18.28 9.04 0.82
C ARG A 361 16.84 8.67 0.57
N GLU A 362 15.92 9.55 0.90
CA GLU A 362 14.50 9.36 0.65
C GLU A 362 13.90 10.59 -0.02
N TRP A 363 13.21 10.38 -1.13
CA TRP A 363 12.28 11.37 -1.68
C TRP A 363 10.87 10.80 -1.74
N GLY A 364 9.86 11.66 -1.64
CA GLY A 364 8.44 11.32 -1.87
C GLY A 364 7.60 12.54 -2.24
N VAL A 365 6.35 12.31 -2.65
CA VAL A 365 5.37 13.37 -2.91
C VAL A 365 4.08 13.07 -2.17
N GLY A 366 3.58 14.04 -1.41
CA GLY A 366 2.30 13.96 -0.71
C GLY A 366 1.25 14.86 -1.34
N PHE A 367 0.03 14.36 -1.46
CA PHE A 367 -1.13 15.12 -1.91
C PHE A 367 -2.23 15.13 -0.85
N PHE A 368 -3.01 16.20 -0.85
CA PHE A 368 -4.18 16.31 0.01
C PHE A 368 -5.24 15.27 -0.36
N ALA A 369 -5.81 14.61 0.65
CA ALA A 369 -6.87 13.63 0.52
C ALA A 369 -8.22 14.31 0.78
N VAL A 370 -9.04 14.42 -0.26
CA VAL A 370 -10.40 14.95 -0.20
C VAL A 370 -11.32 13.83 0.31
N ASN A 371 -11.99 14.07 1.43
CA ASN A 371 -13.03 13.17 1.94
C ASN A 371 -14.43 13.68 1.58
#